data_AF-A0A7S3U762-F1
#
_entry.id   AF-A0A7S3U762-F1
#
_cell.length_a   1.000
_cell.length_b   1.000
_cell.length_c   1.000
_cell.angle_alpha   90.00
_cell.angle_beta   90.00
_cell.angle_gamma   90.00
#
_symmetry.space_group_name_H-M   'P 1'
#
loop_
_entity.id
_entity.type
_entity.pdbx_description
1 polymer ?
#
loop_
_entity_poly.entity_id
_entity_poly.type
_entity_poly.pdbx_seq_one_letter_code
_entity_poly.pdbx_strand_id
1 'polypeptide(L)'
;EMYPLNMSSSGALCYKKCLLLTAGEYPIRTSPWTCCQTHPCSVHNQKHDAGFCSGFDVAGSLASGGNDGACPHTPGACLQNEELYLGTCYKKCSIMNPLFPVRMGPGTCCKSHAGVSCLIPGTGTGMTSSDFNVGGGAGDNDDSTPSDPHQPMESLTESA
;
A
#
# COMPACT_ATOMS: atom_id res chain seq x y z
N GLU A 1 -4.82 -8.06 -12.40
CA GLU A 1 -4.27 -9.40 -12.12
C GLU A 1 -3.03 -9.29 -11.25
N MET A 2 -2.98 -9.98 -10.12
CA MET A 2 -1.87 -9.96 -9.15
C MET A 2 -1.29 -11.37 -9.08
N TYR A 3 0.03 -11.51 -8.96
CA TYR A 3 0.67 -12.79 -8.70
C TYR A 3 1.09 -12.81 -7.23
N PRO A 4 0.57 -13.73 -6.39
CA PRO A 4 1.04 -13.88 -5.03
C PRO A 4 2.49 -14.37 -5.07
N LEU A 5 3.40 -13.65 -4.39
CA LEU A 5 4.68 -14.24 -4.04
C LEU A 5 4.49 -15.06 -2.77
N ASN A 6 4.68 -16.37 -2.88
CA ASN A 6 4.80 -17.22 -1.72
C ASN A 6 6.26 -17.17 -1.22
N MET A 7 6.59 -16.14 -0.43
CA MET A 7 7.87 -16.08 0.27
C MET A 7 7.76 -17.02 1.48
N SER A 8 8.61 -18.05 1.56
CA SER A 8 8.53 -19.13 2.56
C SER A 8 8.49 -18.70 4.05
N SER A 9 8.59 -17.42 4.38
CA SER A 9 8.58 -16.88 5.75
C SER A 9 7.73 -15.61 5.94
N SER A 10 7.06 -15.12 4.90
CA SER A 10 6.20 -13.94 4.94
C SER A 10 4.93 -14.32 4.19
N GLY A 11 3.76 -14.30 4.83
CA GLY A 11 2.49 -14.66 4.18
C GLY A 11 2.34 -14.03 2.79
N ALA A 12 1.58 -14.64 1.89
CA ALA A 12 1.52 -14.23 0.49
C ALA A 12 1.15 -12.74 0.36
N LEU A 13 2.14 -11.88 0.11
CA LEU A 13 1.90 -10.45 -0.12
C LEU A 13 1.67 -10.21 -1.61
N CYS A 14 0.77 -9.27 -1.89
CA CYS A 14 0.44 -8.78 -3.21
C CYS A 14 1.41 -7.68 -3.62
N TYR A 15 2.17 -7.93 -4.68
CA TYR A 15 3.11 -6.98 -5.27
C TYR A 15 2.62 -6.46 -6.62
N LYS A 16 3.06 -5.26 -7.01
CA LYS A 16 2.92 -4.78 -8.39
C LYS A 16 3.62 -5.75 -9.34
N LYS A 17 2.98 -6.05 -10.47
CA LYS A 17 3.54 -6.96 -11.48
C LYS A 17 4.90 -6.45 -11.96
N CYS A 18 5.90 -7.32 -12.01
CA CYS A 18 7.21 -7.01 -12.57
C CYS A 18 7.13 -6.49 -14.02
N LEU A 19 6.23 -7.06 -14.83
CA LEU A 19 5.93 -6.56 -16.19
C LEU A 19 5.65 -5.04 -16.22
N LEU A 20 4.91 -4.51 -15.23
CA LEU A 20 4.61 -3.09 -15.14
C LEU A 20 5.80 -2.29 -14.58
N LEU A 21 6.47 -2.81 -13.55
CA LEU A 21 7.61 -2.16 -12.91
C LEU A 21 8.82 -2.00 -13.84
N THR A 22 8.95 -2.90 -14.82
CA THR A 22 10.13 -2.98 -15.68
C THR A 22 9.81 -2.62 -17.13
N ALA A 23 8.66 -1.99 -17.39
CA ALA A 23 8.19 -1.64 -18.73
C ALA A 23 8.26 -2.82 -19.73
N GLY A 24 7.96 -4.03 -19.27
CA GLY A 24 7.96 -5.25 -20.10
C GLY A 24 9.25 -6.08 -20.07
N GLU A 25 10.39 -5.51 -19.66
CA GLU A 25 11.70 -6.17 -19.85
C GLU A 25 11.95 -7.39 -18.96
N TYR A 26 11.51 -7.35 -17.70
CA TYR A 26 11.74 -8.40 -16.70
C TYR A 26 10.40 -8.82 -16.08
N PRO A 27 9.56 -9.61 -16.77
CA PRO A 27 8.17 -9.82 -16.35
C PRO A 27 7.98 -10.76 -15.16
N ILE A 28 9.00 -11.57 -14.82
CA ILE A 28 8.88 -12.68 -13.86
C ILE A 28 9.36 -12.20 -12.50
N ARG A 29 8.54 -12.28 -11.46
CA ARG A 29 8.98 -11.92 -10.12
C ARG A 29 9.71 -13.07 -9.45
N THR A 30 10.86 -12.80 -8.82
CA THR A 30 11.65 -13.81 -8.10
C THR A 30 11.78 -13.52 -6.61
N SER A 31 11.66 -12.26 -6.19
CA SER A 31 11.62 -11.85 -4.78
C SER A 31 10.89 -10.50 -4.63
N PRO A 32 10.77 -9.93 -3.42
CA PRO A 32 10.23 -8.58 -3.21
C PRO A 32 10.95 -7.50 -4.01
N TRP A 33 12.27 -7.65 -4.21
CA TRP A 33 13.12 -6.63 -4.83
C TRP A 33 13.68 -7.03 -6.20
N THR A 34 13.33 -8.21 -6.73
CA THR A 34 13.94 -8.73 -7.97
C THR A 34 12.92 -9.26 -8.97
N CYS A 35 13.19 -8.93 -10.23
CA CYS A 35 12.46 -9.41 -11.40
C CYS A 35 13.43 -10.06 -12.39
N CYS A 36 13.00 -11.07 -13.12
CA CYS A 36 13.77 -11.85 -14.07
C CYS A 36 13.19 -11.72 -15.49
N GLN A 37 14.07 -11.72 -16.48
CA GLN A 37 13.72 -11.61 -17.90
C GLN A 37 13.07 -12.86 -18.45
N THR A 38 13.64 -14.03 -18.16
CA THR A 38 13.17 -15.32 -18.69
C THR A 38 13.55 -16.47 -17.76
N HIS A 39 12.90 -17.62 -17.88
CA HIS A 39 13.32 -18.83 -17.18
C HIS A 39 14.42 -19.58 -17.96
N PRO A 40 15.35 -20.25 -17.26
CA PRO A 40 15.52 -20.26 -15.80
C PRO A 40 16.02 -18.91 -15.28
N CYS A 41 15.60 -18.55 -14.07
CA CYS A 41 16.08 -17.34 -13.40
C CYS A 41 17.50 -17.56 -12.90
N SER A 42 18.43 -16.73 -13.33
CA SER A 42 19.86 -16.79 -12.99
C SER A 42 20.36 -15.41 -12.59
N VAL A 43 21.57 -15.33 -12.02
CA VAL A 43 22.16 -14.03 -11.65
C VAL A 43 22.39 -13.09 -12.85
N HIS A 44 22.41 -13.60 -14.09
CA HIS A 44 22.71 -12.83 -15.29
C HIS A 44 21.49 -12.23 -15.99
N ASN A 45 20.28 -12.65 -15.61
CA ASN A 45 19.03 -12.17 -16.23
C ASN A 45 18.03 -11.62 -15.19
N GLN A 46 18.57 -11.09 -14.09
CA GLN A 46 17.81 -10.45 -13.01
C GLN A 46 18.01 -8.94 -13.03
N LYS A 47 16.93 -8.21 -12.74
CA LYS A 47 16.90 -6.79 -12.41
C LYS A 47 16.54 -6.67 -10.95
N HIS A 48 17.26 -5.82 -10.24
CA HIS A 48 17.03 -5.56 -8.82
C HIS A 48 16.71 -4.08 -8.62
N ASP A 49 15.77 -3.81 -7.74
CA ASP A 49 15.46 -2.46 -7.27
C ASP A 49 14.93 -2.57 -5.84
N ALA A 50 15.86 -2.35 -4.90
CA ALA A 50 15.60 -2.52 -3.48
C ALA A 50 15.15 -1.21 -2.84
N GLY A 51 14.14 -1.30 -1.99
CA GLY A 51 13.55 -0.18 -1.30
C GLY A 51 12.54 -0.66 -0.28
N PHE A 52 12.26 0.15 0.74
CA PHE A 52 11.20 -0.15 1.70
C PHE A 52 9.92 0.52 1.21
N CYS A 53 8.95 -0.28 0.76
CA CYS A 53 7.75 0.26 0.12
C CYS A 53 8.08 1.14 -1.09
N SER A 54 9.16 0.83 -1.80
CA SER A 54 9.66 1.57 -2.96
C SER A 54 10.43 0.65 -3.90
N GLY A 55 10.78 1.13 -5.10
CA GLY A 55 11.41 0.28 -6.11
C GLY A 55 10.46 -0.86 -6.51
N PHE A 56 10.92 -2.11 -6.40
CA PHE A 56 10.09 -3.28 -6.69
C PHE A 56 9.25 -3.79 -5.51
N ASP A 57 9.51 -3.29 -4.30
CA ASP A 57 8.79 -3.63 -3.07
C ASP A 57 7.56 -2.74 -2.90
N VAL A 58 6.64 -2.80 -3.86
CA VAL A 58 5.43 -1.96 -3.87
C VAL A 58 4.20 -2.79 -4.20
N ALA A 59 3.05 -2.40 -3.64
CA ALA A 59 1.75 -2.94 -3.97
C ALA A 59 1.26 -2.48 -5.35
N GLY A 60 0.27 -3.20 -5.91
CA GLY A 60 -0.43 -2.77 -7.12
C GLY A 60 -1.36 -1.58 -6.84
N SER A 61 -1.52 -0.68 -7.81
CA SER A 61 -2.25 0.58 -7.66
C SER A 61 -3.74 0.44 -7.25
N LEU A 62 -4.39 -0.67 -7.61
CA LEU A 62 -5.76 -0.98 -7.19
C LEU A 62 -5.82 -1.39 -5.71
N ALA A 63 -4.85 -2.19 -5.30
CA ALA A 63 -4.77 -2.79 -3.98
C ALA A 63 -4.31 -1.75 -2.93
N SER A 64 -3.62 -0.70 -3.38
CA SER A 64 -3.20 0.45 -2.57
C SER A 64 -4.23 1.58 -2.45
N GLY A 65 -5.46 1.40 -2.94
CA GLY A 65 -6.49 2.45 -2.93
C GLY A 65 -6.13 3.67 -3.80
N GLY A 66 -5.26 3.48 -4.81
CA GLY A 66 -4.76 4.52 -5.70
C GLY A 66 -3.41 5.11 -5.31
N ASN A 67 -2.79 4.67 -4.21
CA ASN A 67 -1.49 5.17 -3.78
C ASN A 67 -0.35 4.44 -4.49
N ASP A 68 0.32 5.10 -5.44
CA ASP A 68 1.55 4.57 -6.02
C ASP A 68 2.66 4.56 -4.95
N GLY A 69 3.30 3.40 -4.75
CA GLY A 69 4.34 3.22 -3.73
C GLY A 69 3.83 2.75 -2.36
N ALA A 70 2.58 2.28 -2.24
CA ALA A 70 2.17 1.62 -1.01
C ALA A 70 2.93 0.30 -0.80
N CYS A 71 3.13 -0.07 0.47
CA CYS A 71 3.77 -1.32 0.84
C CYS A 71 2.97 -2.53 0.36
N PRO A 72 3.63 -3.65 -0.03
CA PRO A 72 2.97 -4.93 -0.26
C PRO A 72 2.14 -5.35 0.96
N HIS A 73 1.02 -6.02 0.71
CA HIS A 73 0.01 -6.35 1.72
C HIS A 73 -0.66 -7.70 1.41
N THR A 74 -1.40 -8.27 2.35
CA THR A 74 -2.17 -9.51 2.12
C THR A 74 -3.26 -9.32 1.05
N PRO A 75 -3.74 -10.39 0.39
CA PRO A 75 -4.80 -10.28 -0.60
C PRO A 75 -6.04 -9.54 -0.07
N GLY A 76 -6.74 -8.85 -0.98
CA GLY A 76 -7.88 -8.00 -0.65
C GLY A 76 -7.70 -6.56 -1.12
N ALA A 77 -8.71 -5.73 -0.84
CA ALA A 77 -8.70 -4.30 -1.11
C ALA A 77 -9.23 -3.51 0.10
N CYS A 78 -8.93 -2.21 0.14
CA CYS A 78 -9.56 -1.29 1.08
C CYS A 78 -10.91 -0.79 0.52
N LEU A 79 -11.77 -0.24 1.39
CA LEU A 79 -12.99 0.45 0.95
C LEU A 79 -12.63 1.66 0.06
N GLN A 80 -13.57 2.12 -0.77
CA GLN A 80 -13.29 3.22 -1.72
C GLN A 80 -12.87 4.54 -1.04
N ASN A 81 -13.35 4.75 0.19
CA ASN A 81 -13.05 5.91 1.03
C ASN A 81 -11.82 5.68 1.95
N GLU A 82 -11.06 4.62 1.71
CA GLU A 82 -9.86 4.26 2.47
C GLU A 82 -8.60 4.27 1.61
N GLU A 83 -7.46 4.40 2.29
CA GLU A 83 -6.13 4.29 1.73
C GLU A 83 -5.32 3.23 2.46
N LEU A 84 -4.42 2.58 1.73
CA LEU A 84 -3.50 1.61 2.30
C LEU A 84 -2.25 2.32 2.82
N TYR A 85 -1.91 2.09 4.08
CA TYR A 85 -0.68 2.55 4.71
C TYR A 85 -0.04 1.42 5.53
N LEU A 86 1.21 1.06 5.22
CA LEU A 86 1.93 -0.07 5.83
C LEU A 86 1.09 -1.37 5.90
N GLY A 87 0.37 -1.67 4.83
CA GLY A 87 -0.46 -2.88 4.72
C GLY A 87 -1.78 -2.85 5.48
N THR A 88 -2.18 -1.70 6.05
CA THR A 88 -3.44 -1.53 6.77
C THR A 88 -4.30 -0.47 6.07
N CYS A 89 -5.60 -0.74 5.96
CA CYS A 89 -6.60 0.18 5.44
C CYS A 89 -7.02 1.18 6.51
N TYR A 90 -7.00 2.46 6.17
CA TYR A 90 -7.47 3.54 7.01
C TYR A 90 -8.34 4.47 6.18
N LYS A 91 -9.27 5.19 6.81
CA LYS A 91 -9.99 6.29 6.17
C LYS A 91 -9.00 7.30 5.59
N LYS A 92 -9.27 7.78 4.37
CA LYS A 92 -8.37 8.71 3.66
C LYS A 92 -8.16 10.00 4.46
N CYS A 93 -6.90 10.41 4.62
CA CYS A 93 -6.54 11.72 5.17
C CYS A 93 -7.20 12.86 4.38
N SER A 94 -7.28 12.75 3.05
CA SER A 94 -7.99 13.72 2.19
C SER A 94 -9.49 13.84 2.45
N ILE A 95 -10.13 12.80 3.00
CA ILE A 95 -11.54 12.80 3.39
C ILE A 95 -11.70 13.37 4.80
N MET A 96 -10.85 12.95 5.74
CA MET A 96 -10.95 13.39 7.14
C MET A 96 -10.54 14.85 7.32
N ASN A 97 -9.49 15.29 6.62
CA ASN A 97 -9.02 16.65 6.67
C ASN A 97 -8.35 17.05 5.34
N PRO A 98 -9.08 17.73 4.44
CA PRO A 98 -8.56 18.16 3.13
C PRO A 98 -7.31 19.04 3.19
N LEU A 99 -7.04 19.71 4.32
CA LEU A 99 -5.82 20.51 4.50
C LEU A 99 -4.57 19.65 4.70
N PHE A 100 -4.73 18.39 5.10
CA PHE A 100 -3.66 17.44 5.33
C PHE A 100 -3.97 16.13 4.58
N PRO A 101 -3.95 16.12 3.23
CA PRO A 101 -4.50 15.00 2.46
C PRO A 101 -3.62 13.75 2.42
N VAL A 102 -2.38 13.81 2.91
CA VAL A 102 -1.40 12.73 2.79
C VAL A 102 -1.22 11.99 4.11
N ARG A 103 -1.33 10.67 4.12
CA ARG A 103 -1.04 9.86 5.32
C ARG A 103 0.45 9.61 5.50
N MET A 104 0.95 9.82 6.72
CA MET A 104 2.32 9.49 7.13
C MET A 104 2.39 8.62 8.38
N GLY A 105 1.25 8.26 8.97
CA GLY A 105 1.15 7.35 10.10
C GLY A 105 -0.30 6.95 10.39
N PRO A 106 -0.55 6.02 11.33
CA PRO A 106 -1.90 5.62 11.71
C PRO A 106 -2.75 6.79 12.21
N GLY A 107 -2.16 7.67 13.01
CA GLY A 107 -2.81 8.87 13.54
C GLY A 107 -2.31 10.20 12.94
N THR A 108 -1.56 10.17 11.84
CA THR A 108 -0.84 11.36 11.34
C THR A 108 -1.09 11.61 9.85
N CYS A 109 -1.64 12.79 9.56
CA CYS A 109 -1.87 13.31 8.22
C CYS A 109 -1.00 14.54 7.95
N CYS A 110 -0.67 14.81 6.69
CA CYS A 110 0.30 15.81 6.25
C CYS A 110 -0.19 16.61 5.05
N LYS A 111 0.30 17.85 4.93
CA LYS A 111 -0.02 18.75 3.81
C LYS A 111 0.49 18.23 2.46
N SER A 112 1.62 17.53 2.47
CA SER A 112 2.26 16.95 1.29
C SER A 112 3.26 15.88 1.72
N HIS A 113 3.85 15.18 0.75
CA HIS A 113 4.97 14.24 0.96
C HIS A 113 6.28 14.96 1.37
N ALA A 114 6.23 16.01 2.19
CA ALA A 114 7.35 16.89 2.55
C ALA A 114 8.44 16.22 3.45
N GLY A 115 8.64 14.91 3.31
CA GLY A 115 9.61 14.13 4.06
C GLY A 115 9.40 14.23 5.58
N VAL A 116 10.50 14.25 6.32
CA VAL A 116 10.50 14.28 7.79
C VAL A 116 9.86 15.53 8.39
N SER A 117 9.67 16.61 7.61
CA SER A 117 9.12 17.87 8.13
C SER A 117 7.72 17.72 8.72
N CYS A 118 6.93 16.76 8.25
CA CYS A 118 5.61 16.45 8.80
C CYS A 118 5.68 15.83 10.21
N LEU A 119 6.78 15.15 10.52
CA LEU A 119 6.99 14.51 11.82
C LEU A 119 7.57 15.48 12.86
N ILE A 120 7.91 16.71 12.46
CA ILE A 120 8.46 17.73 13.35
C ILE A 120 7.30 18.57 13.92
N PRO A 121 7.07 18.55 15.24
CA PRO A 121 6.05 19.39 15.87
C PRO A 121 6.31 20.88 15.63
N GLY A 122 5.24 21.68 15.48
CA GLY A 122 5.34 23.15 15.38
C GLY A 122 5.66 23.71 13.99
N THR A 123 5.89 22.87 12.98
CA THR A 123 6.10 23.30 11.57
C THR A 123 4.78 23.60 10.85
N GLY A 124 3.65 23.13 11.38
CA GLY A 124 2.34 23.26 10.76
C GLY A 124 2.19 22.48 9.44
N THR A 125 3.07 21.51 9.18
CA THR A 125 3.05 20.65 7.97
C THR A 125 2.35 19.31 8.23
N GLY A 126 2.20 18.91 9.49
CA GLY A 126 1.52 17.70 9.94
C GLY A 126 0.47 17.96 11.01
N MET A 127 -0.51 17.06 11.09
CA MET A 127 -1.52 17.00 12.12
C MET A 127 -1.59 15.57 12.64
N THR A 128 -1.48 15.41 13.96
CA THR A 128 -1.60 14.11 14.63
C THR A 128 -2.81 14.12 15.56
N SER A 129 -3.70 13.14 15.42
CA SER A 129 -4.89 12.94 16.24
C SER A 129 -5.23 11.45 16.30
N SER A 130 -5.76 10.99 17.43
CA SER A 130 -6.36 9.65 17.55
C SER A 130 -7.51 9.44 16.58
N ASP A 131 -8.22 10.52 16.22
CA ASP A 131 -9.39 10.47 15.34
C ASP A 131 -9.03 10.11 13.89
N PHE A 132 -7.74 10.12 13.54
CA PHE A 132 -7.25 9.70 12.22
C PHE A 132 -6.95 8.21 12.12
N ASN A 133 -6.95 7.51 13.27
CA ASN A 133 -6.71 6.07 13.37
C ASN A 133 -8.02 5.29 13.28
N VAL A 134 -8.73 5.47 12.16
CA VAL A 134 -10.07 4.90 11.92
C VAL A 134 -10.18 4.30 10.53
N GLY A 135 -11.09 3.34 10.37
CA GLY A 135 -11.51 2.77 9.10
C GLY A 135 -12.60 3.61 8.40
N GLY A 136 -12.88 3.25 7.16
CA GLY A 136 -13.84 3.91 6.29
C GLY A 136 -15.29 3.75 6.73
N GLY A 137 -15.62 2.68 7.45
CA GLY A 137 -16.97 2.36 7.92
C GLY A 137 -17.43 3.14 9.16
N ALA A 138 -16.57 4.00 9.71
CA ALA A 138 -16.94 4.78 10.89
C ALA A 138 -18.10 5.75 10.57
N GLY A 139 -19.27 5.46 11.14
CA GLY A 139 -20.47 6.30 11.11
C GLY A 139 -21.47 6.03 9.97
N ASP A 140 -21.33 4.93 9.23
CA ASP A 140 -22.27 4.57 8.14
C ASP A 140 -23.42 3.64 8.58
N ASN A 141 -23.33 3.04 9.77
CA ASN A 141 -24.28 2.04 10.33
C ASN A 141 -24.36 0.74 9.50
N ASP A 142 -23.27 0.36 8.84
CA ASP A 142 -23.15 -0.90 8.11
C ASP A 142 -22.10 -1.81 8.77
N ASP A 143 -22.53 -2.94 9.33
CA ASP A 143 -21.62 -3.88 10.00
C ASP A 143 -20.64 -4.57 9.03
N SER A 144 -20.88 -4.48 7.71
CA SER A 144 -19.98 -5.02 6.69
C SER A 144 -18.79 -4.11 6.38
N THR A 145 -18.79 -2.86 6.84
CA THR A 145 -17.71 -1.88 6.65
C THR A 145 -17.03 -1.60 8.00
N PRO A 146 -15.75 -2.01 8.19
CA PRO A 146 -15.10 -1.83 9.48
C PRO A 146 -14.86 -0.35 9.82
N SER A 147 -15.18 0.03 11.05
CA SER A 147 -14.93 1.37 11.60
C SER A 147 -13.53 1.55 12.16
N ASP A 148 -12.85 0.46 12.48
CA ASP A 148 -11.46 0.42 12.93
C ASP A 148 -10.51 0.11 11.75
N PRO A 149 -9.21 0.49 11.84
CA PRO A 149 -8.23 0.09 10.85
C PRO A 149 -8.16 -1.44 10.69
N HIS A 150 -8.12 -1.90 9.44
CA HIS A 150 -8.21 -3.33 9.14
C HIS A 150 -7.26 -3.75 8.02
N GLN A 151 -7.04 -5.05 7.88
CA GLN A 151 -6.33 -5.58 6.72
C GLN A 151 -7.22 -5.48 5.47
N PRO A 152 -6.64 -5.45 4.25
CA PRO A 152 -7.39 -5.52 3.02
C PRO A 152 -8.40 -6.67 3.02
N MET A 153 -9.63 -6.38 2.59
CA MET A 153 -10.75 -7.32 2.62
C MET A 153 -10.80 -8.09 1.30
N GLU A 154 -10.75 -9.42 1.37
CA GLU A 154 -10.86 -10.27 0.17
C GLU A 154 -12.23 -10.15 -0.51
N SER A 155 -13.29 -9.91 0.28
CA SER A 155 -14.66 -9.70 -0.22
C SER A 155 -14.82 -8.48 -1.14
N LEU A 156 -13.87 -7.55 -1.12
CA LEU A 156 -13.85 -6.36 -1.98
C LEU A 156 -13.09 -6.59 -3.29
N THR A 157 -12.50 -7.77 -3.47
CA THR A 157 -11.83 -8.15 -4.71
C THR A 157 -12.66 -9.16 -5.48
N GLU A 158 -12.43 -9.29 -6.78
CA GLU A 158 -13.10 -10.23 -7.70
C GLU A 158 -12.88 -11.73 -7.36
N SER A 159 -12.52 -12.06 -6.12
CA SER A 159 -12.29 -13.41 -5.61
C SER A 159 -13.36 -13.85 -4.59
N ALA A 160 -14.53 -13.20 -4.59
CA ALA A 160 -15.76 -13.76 -4.01
C ALA A 160 -16.36 -14.84 -4.94
#